data_AF-A0AAV8TRQ7-F1
#
_entry.id   AF-A0AAV8TRQ7-F1
#
_cell.length_a   1.000
_cell.length_b   1.000
_cell.length_c   1.000
_cell.angle_alpha   90.00
_cell.angle_beta   90.00
_cell.angle_gamma   90.00
#
_symmetry.space_group_name_H-M   'P 1'
#
loop_
_entity.id
_entity.type
_entity.pdbx_description
1 polymer ?
#
loop_
_entity_poly.entity_id
_entity_poly.type
_entity_poly.pdbx_seq_one_letter_code
_entity_poly.pdbx_strand_id
1 'polypeptide(L)'
;MVANFMKILYSQEIYRYDLTEMAMDSADLPIGMLSNLHLERSEEVLQQFLEVVKESKETGQKAVAVWSDFSQRWFTLMPSTRPFIFKDYQDLADHGAAAFETIRDINVASHLIGDMSGSTLDDPLSDRYNKLGCSVSALDEDSDDYNMIVKYLRDNL
;
A
#
# COMPACT_ATOMS: atom_id res chain seq x y z
N MET A 1 22.48 -13.82 2.33
CA MET A 1 21.70 -13.02 1.36
C MET A 1 20.21 -13.12 1.64
N VAL A 2 19.60 -14.31 1.60
CA VAL A 2 18.15 -14.52 1.90
C VAL A 2 17.75 -13.96 3.27
N ALA A 3 18.52 -14.20 4.34
CA ALA A 3 18.21 -13.65 5.66
C ALA A 3 18.16 -12.11 5.70
N ASN A 4 18.99 -11.41 4.91
CA ASN A 4 18.95 -9.94 4.83
C ASN A 4 17.73 -9.47 4.02
N PHE A 5 17.42 -10.16 2.93
CA PHE A 5 16.19 -9.93 2.16
C PHE A 5 14.95 -10.07 3.05
N MET A 6 14.89 -11.12 3.86
CA MET A 6 13.82 -11.33 4.84
C MET A 6 13.73 -10.21 5.88
N LYS A 7 14.86 -9.73 6.40
CA LYS A 7 14.87 -8.61 7.34
C LYS A 7 14.31 -7.32 6.72
N ILE A 8 14.60 -7.08 5.44
CA ILE A 8 14.09 -5.92 4.70
C ILE A 8 12.57 -6.08 4.49
N LEU A 9 12.12 -7.20 3.92
CA LEU A 9 10.70 -7.44 3.64
C LEU A 9 9.80 -7.36 4.89
N TYR A 10 10.30 -7.80 6.05
CA TYR A 10 9.53 -7.84 7.30
C TYR A 10 9.71 -6.57 8.14
N SER A 11 10.37 -5.53 7.63
CA SER A 11 10.58 -4.28 8.36
C SER A 11 9.35 -3.37 8.29
N GLN A 12 8.70 -3.13 9.43
CA GLN A 12 7.60 -2.16 9.54
C GLN A 12 8.03 -0.71 9.22
N GLU A 13 9.33 -0.40 9.31
CA GLU A 13 9.84 0.94 9.01
C GLU A 13 9.64 1.32 7.54
N ILE A 14 9.70 0.35 6.63
CA ILE A 14 9.46 0.59 5.19
C ILE A 14 8.00 1.01 4.99
N TYR A 15 7.06 0.35 5.69
CA TYR A 15 5.64 0.71 5.61
C TYR A 15 5.35 2.09 6.20
N ARG A 16 6.00 2.45 7.32
CA ARG A 16 5.89 3.81 7.90
C ARG A 16 6.41 4.88 6.93
N TYR A 17 7.51 4.58 6.26
CA TYR A 17 8.07 5.47 5.24
C TYR A 17 7.09 5.66 4.08
N ASP A 18 6.53 4.58 3.53
CA ASP A 18 5.56 4.63 2.43
C ASP A 18 4.31 5.45 2.82
N LEU A 19 3.75 5.24 4.01
CA LEU A 19 2.62 6.03 4.51
C LEU A 19 2.97 7.53 4.58
N THR A 20 4.18 7.86 5.03
CA THR A 20 4.64 9.25 5.14
C THR A 20 4.78 9.92 3.77
N GLU A 21 5.37 9.22 2.79
CA GLU A 21 5.50 9.71 1.40
C GLU A 21 4.12 9.95 0.77
N MET A 22 3.15 9.08 1.03
CA MET A 22 1.75 9.25 0.60
C MET A 22 0.98 10.30 1.42
N ALA A 23 1.63 10.95 2.40
CA ALA A 23 1.01 11.89 3.34
C ALA A 23 -0.15 11.30 4.15
N MET A 24 -0.18 9.98 4.37
CA MET A 24 -1.16 9.30 5.21
C MET A 24 -0.83 9.51 6.69
N ASP A 25 -1.84 9.74 7.51
CA ASP A 25 -1.61 9.93 8.95
C ASP A 25 -1.42 8.55 9.62
N SER A 26 -0.17 8.16 9.88
CA SER A 26 0.14 6.88 10.52
C SER A 26 -0.33 6.77 11.97
N ALA A 27 -0.63 7.87 12.65
CA ALA A 27 -1.17 7.84 14.01
C ALA A 27 -2.64 7.42 13.99
N ASP A 28 -3.40 7.94 13.00
CA ASP A 28 -4.82 7.63 12.82
C ASP A 28 -5.07 6.43 11.88
N LEU A 29 -4.06 6.01 11.10
CA LEU A 29 -4.03 4.78 10.29
C LEU A 29 -2.97 3.81 10.84
N PRO A 30 -3.24 3.17 11.99
CA PRO A 30 -2.28 2.28 12.61
C PRO A 30 -2.03 1.04 11.73
N ILE A 31 -0.79 0.93 11.25
CA ILE A 31 -0.29 -0.21 10.47
C ILE A 31 -0.64 -1.53 11.18
N GLY A 32 -1.28 -2.44 10.44
CA GLY A 32 -1.62 -3.77 10.93
C GLY A 32 -2.78 -3.83 11.94
N MET A 33 -3.43 -2.70 12.24
CA MET A 33 -4.58 -2.64 13.16
C MET A 33 -5.87 -2.17 12.48
N LEU A 34 -5.84 -1.95 11.16
CA LEU A 34 -7.07 -1.67 10.42
C LEU A 34 -7.89 -2.95 10.28
N SER A 35 -9.11 -2.91 10.80
CA SER A 35 -10.06 -4.02 10.65
C SER A 35 -10.46 -4.20 9.18
N ASN A 36 -10.78 -5.44 8.78
CA ASN A 36 -11.33 -5.73 7.45
C ASN A 36 -12.58 -4.88 7.17
N LEU A 37 -13.45 -4.69 8.17
CA LEU A 37 -14.64 -3.84 8.04
C LEU A 37 -14.29 -2.38 7.66
N HIS A 38 -13.19 -1.84 8.18
CA HIS A 38 -12.74 -0.49 7.83
C HIS A 38 -12.22 -0.43 6.39
N LEU A 39 -11.44 -1.43 5.97
CA LEU A 39 -10.93 -1.52 4.60
C LEU A 39 -12.09 -1.72 3.59
N GLU A 40 -13.04 -2.59 3.89
CA GLU A 40 -14.24 -2.82 3.08
C GLU A 40 -15.06 -1.54 2.92
N ARG A 41 -15.31 -0.79 4.01
CA ARG A 41 -16.02 0.50 3.93
C ARG A 41 -15.28 1.53 3.09
N SER A 42 -13.96 1.56 3.17
CA SER A 42 -13.14 2.48 2.38
C SER A 42 -13.22 2.12 0.89
N GLU A 43 -13.14 0.84 0.56
CA GLU A 43 -13.34 0.33 -0.81
C GLU A 43 -14.75 0.66 -1.33
N GLU A 44 -15.79 0.42 -0.54
CA GLU A 44 -17.17 0.73 -0.89
C GLU A 44 -17.35 2.22 -1.23
N VAL A 45 -16.72 3.12 -0.46
CA VAL A 45 -16.80 4.57 -0.74
C VAL A 45 -16.11 4.92 -2.06
N LEU A 46 -14.95 4.32 -2.39
CA LEU A 46 -14.31 4.50 -3.70
C LEU A 46 -15.21 4.00 -4.84
N GLN A 47 -15.77 2.80 -4.70
CA GLN A 47 -16.61 2.17 -5.72
C GLN A 47 -17.90 2.97 -5.96
N GLN A 48 -18.61 3.35 -4.89
CA GLN A 48 -19.81 4.19 -4.97
C GLN A 48 -19.52 5.51 -5.68
N PHE A 49 -18.38 6.13 -5.40
CA PHE A 49 -18.02 7.38 -6.06
C PHE A 49 -17.73 7.20 -7.54
N LEU A 50 -17.02 6.13 -7.92
CA LEU A 50 -16.79 5.80 -9.32
C LEU A 50 -18.10 5.62 -10.09
N GLU A 51 -19.12 4.99 -9.48
CA GLU A 51 -20.46 4.87 -10.06
C GLU A 51 -21.10 6.26 -10.26
N VAL A 52 -21.10 7.10 -9.22
CA VAL A 52 -21.65 8.47 -9.28
C VAL A 52 -21.00 9.29 -10.39
N VAL A 53 -19.66 9.30 -10.50
CA VAL A 53 -18.98 10.13 -11.50
C VAL A 53 -19.17 9.55 -12.92
N LYS A 54 -19.24 8.22 -13.09
CA LYS A 54 -19.51 7.59 -14.39
C LYS A 54 -20.88 7.96 -14.95
N GLU A 55 -21.89 8.06 -14.10
CA GLU A 55 -23.27 8.36 -14.53
C GLU A 55 -23.57 9.87 -14.56
N SER A 56 -22.76 10.67 -13.87
CA SER A 56 -22.96 12.11 -13.75
C SER A 56 -22.77 12.83 -15.07
N LYS A 57 -23.74 13.70 -15.40
CA LYS A 57 -23.64 14.71 -16.47
C LYS A 57 -23.40 16.10 -15.92
N GLU A 58 -23.15 16.21 -14.62
CA GLU A 58 -23.00 17.50 -13.95
C GLU A 58 -21.71 18.18 -14.40
N THR A 59 -21.77 19.49 -14.56
CA THR A 59 -20.63 20.31 -15.01
C THR A 59 -20.50 21.56 -14.13
N GLY A 60 -19.34 22.23 -14.20
CA GLY A 60 -19.09 23.45 -13.44
C GLY A 60 -19.17 23.24 -11.93
N GLN A 61 -19.85 24.14 -11.22
CA GLN A 61 -19.91 24.15 -9.75
C GLN A 61 -20.49 22.88 -9.14
N LYS A 62 -21.42 22.22 -9.83
CA LYS A 62 -22.03 20.98 -9.32
C LYS A 62 -21.06 19.80 -9.39
N ALA A 63 -20.28 19.69 -10.45
CA ALA A 63 -19.22 18.69 -10.53
C ALA A 63 -18.20 18.91 -9.40
N VAL A 64 -17.77 20.16 -9.18
CA VAL A 64 -16.85 20.52 -8.09
C VAL A 64 -17.43 20.14 -6.72
N ALA A 65 -18.72 20.34 -6.49
CA ALA A 65 -19.38 19.95 -5.25
C ALA A 65 -19.36 18.43 -5.02
N VAL A 66 -19.62 17.63 -6.06
CA VAL A 66 -19.57 16.15 -6.01
C VAL A 66 -18.17 15.67 -5.63
N TRP A 67 -17.13 16.20 -6.27
CA TRP A 67 -15.73 15.88 -5.96
C TRP A 67 -15.34 16.30 -4.53
N SER A 68 -15.79 17.48 -4.08
CA SER A 68 -15.53 17.99 -2.74
C SER A 68 -16.19 17.14 -1.64
N ASP A 69 -17.46 16.74 -1.84
CA ASP A 69 -18.17 15.86 -0.91
C ASP A 69 -17.46 14.52 -0.76
N PHE A 70 -17.11 13.90 -1.88
CA PHE A 70 -16.36 12.65 -1.87
C PHE A 70 -15.01 12.80 -1.17
N SER A 71 -14.25 13.85 -1.47
CA SER A 71 -12.93 14.07 -0.87
C SER A 71 -13.00 14.16 0.65
N GLN A 72 -14.00 14.86 1.19
CA GLN A 72 -14.21 14.97 2.64
C GLN A 72 -14.55 13.61 3.27
N ARG A 73 -15.45 12.85 2.64
CA ARG A 73 -15.79 11.49 3.09
C ARG A 73 -14.58 10.56 3.04
N TRP A 74 -13.78 10.68 1.98
CA TRP A 74 -12.55 9.91 1.80
C TRP A 74 -11.55 10.19 2.91
N PHE A 75 -11.18 11.45 3.13
CA PHE A 75 -10.19 11.81 4.17
C PHE A 75 -10.70 11.63 5.61
N THR A 76 -12.00 11.38 5.79
CA THR A 76 -12.55 10.92 7.08
C THR A 76 -12.27 9.44 7.32
N LEU A 77 -12.32 8.61 6.27
CA LEU A 77 -12.01 7.19 6.34
C LEU A 77 -10.52 6.90 6.23
N MET A 78 -9.82 7.68 5.41
CA MET A 78 -8.40 7.55 5.11
C MET A 78 -7.69 8.85 5.49
N PRO A 79 -7.42 9.09 6.80
CA PRO A 79 -6.78 10.29 7.29
C PRO A 79 -5.46 10.60 6.57
N SER A 80 -5.34 11.85 6.14
CA SER A 80 -4.11 12.38 5.55
C SER A 80 -3.63 13.58 6.36
N THR A 81 -2.32 13.73 6.47
CA THR A 81 -1.67 14.93 7.01
C THR A 81 -1.83 16.14 6.09
N ARG A 82 -2.22 15.93 4.81
CA ARG A 82 -2.40 16.96 3.78
C ARG A 82 -3.64 16.66 2.93
N PRO A 83 -4.86 16.72 3.49
CA PRO A 83 -6.07 16.45 2.74
C PRO A 83 -6.28 17.52 1.65
N PHE A 84 -6.84 17.09 0.52
CA PHE A 84 -7.12 17.97 -0.63
C PHE A 84 -8.45 17.60 -1.28
N ILE A 85 -8.82 18.29 -2.36
CA ILE A 85 -10.00 17.92 -3.16
C ILE A 85 -9.50 17.21 -4.41
N PHE A 86 -9.89 15.94 -4.60
CA PHE A 86 -9.67 15.22 -5.85
C PHE A 86 -10.36 15.98 -6.99
N LYS A 87 -9.69 16.17 -8.12
CA LYS A 87 -10.23 17.00 -9.22
C LYS A 87 -10.66 16.20 -10.43
N ASP A 88 -10.12 14.99 -10.56
CA ASP A 88 -10.37 14.11 -11.69
C ASP A 88 -10.03 12.65 -11.35
N TYR A 89 -10.19 11.79 -12.36
CA TYR A 89 -9.88 10.36 -12.24
C TYR A 89 -8.39 10.08 -12.03
N GLN A 90 -7.49 10.96 -12.47
CA GLN A 90 -6.06 10.77 -12.28
C GLN A 90 -5.71 11.00 -10.82
N ASP A 91 -6.16 12.10 -10.22
CA ASP A 91 -6.01 12.36 -8.79
C ASP A 91 -6.59 11.21 -7.95
N LEU A 92 -7.77 10.71 -8.33
CA LEU A 92 -8.43 9.60 -7.65
C LEU A 92 -7.60 8.30 -7.73
N ALA A 93 -7.04 8.00 -8.90
CA ALA A 93 -6.20 6.82 -9.09
C ALA A 93 -4.90 6.93 -8.30
N ASP A 94 -4.18 8.05 -8.45
CA ASP A 94 -2.84 8.24 -7.91
C ASP A 94 -2.82 8.41 -6.38
N HIS A 95 -3.87 8.99 -5.81
CA HIS A 95 -3.89 9.36 -4.39
C HIS A 95 -5.01 8.72 -3.58
N GLY A 96 -6.09 8.26 -4.23
CA GLY A 96 -7.17 7.52 -3.57
C GLY A 96 -6.93 6.02 -3.65
N ALA A 97 -7.05 5.47 -4.86
CA ALA A 97 -6.95 4.04 -5.12
C ALA A 97 -5.57 3.49 -4.76
N ALA A 98 -4.48 4.10 -5.24
CA ALA A 98 -3.12 3.63 -4.95
C ALA A 98 -2.79 3.67 -3.45
N ALA A 99 -3.23 4.70 -2.73
CA ALA A 99 -3.04 4.79 -1.28
C ALA A 99 -3.82 3.71 -0.53
N PHE A 100 -5.08 3.48 -0.93
CA PHE A 100 -5.90 2.42 -0.36
C PHE A 100 -5.32 1.02 -0.59
N GLU A 101 -4.90 0.72 -1.82
CA GLU A 101 -4.28 -0.56 -2.16
C GLU A 101 -3.00 -0.78 -1.35
N THR A 102 -2.16 0.26 -1.26
CA THR A 102 -0.92 0.19 -0.46
C THR A 102 -1.23 -0.06 1.02
N ILE A 103 -2.20 0.65 1.60
CA ILE A 103 -2.59 0.46 3.00
C ILE A 103 -3.18 -0.93 3.24
N ARG A 104 -4.02 -1.43 2.32
CA ARG A 104 -4.58 -2.78 2.39
C ARG A 104 -3.47 -3.83 2.37
N ASP A 105 -2.52 -3.69 1.45
CA ASP A 105 -1.41 -4.63 1.28
C ASP A 105 -0.45 -4.58 2.48
N ILE A 106 -0.15 -3.38 3.00
CA ILE A 106 0.58 -3.19 4.27
C ILE A 106 -0.16 -3.87 5.42
N ASN A 107 -1.48 -3.77 5.49
CA ASN A 107 -2.26 -4.39 6.56
C ASN A 107 -2.16 -5.91 6.48
N VAL A 108 -2.31 -6.51 5.29
CA VAL A 108 -2.12 -7.95 5.07
C VAL A 108 -0.70 -8.38 5.44
N ALA A 109 0.31 -7.65 4.97
CA ALA A 109 1.71 -7.94 5.28
C ALA A 109 1.98 -7.84 6.79
N SER A 110 1.42 -6.85 7.47
CA SER A 110 1.58 -6.65 8.92
C SER A 110 0.99 -7.81 9.73
N HIS A 111 -0.13 -8.38 9.29
CA HIS A 111 -0.68 -9.61 9.89
C HIS A 111 0.22 -10.83 9.67
N LEU A 112 0.91 -10.90 8.53
CA LEU A 112 1.89 -11.96 8.24
C LEU A 112 3.15 -11.83 9.10
N ILE A 113 3.67 -10.60 9.18
CA ILE A 113 4.89 -10.22 9.88
C ILE A 113 4.73 -10.38 11.39
N GLY A 114 3.58 -9.96 11.94
CA GLY A 114 3.33 -9.92 13.39
C GLY A 114 4.06 -8.77 14.09
N ASP A 115 4.09 -8.81 15.42
CA ASP A 115 4.79 -7.82 16.24
C ASP A 115 6.32 -7.98 16.12
N MET A 116 6.99 -6.94 15.60
CA MET A 116 8.43 -6.88 15.41
C MET A 116 9.15 -6.08 16.51
N SER A 117 8.41 -5.55 17.48
CA SER A 117 8.96 -4.73 18.57
C SER A 117 9.72 -5.53 19.63
N GLY A 118 9.55 -6.86 19.63
CA GLY A 118 10.30 -7.79 20.47
C GLY A 118 11.74 -8.05 19.96
N SER A 119 12.66 -8.38 20.87
CA SER A 119 14.03 -8.76 20.51
C SER A 119 14.01 -9.92 19.51
N THR A 120 14.53 -9.69 18.30
CA THR A 120 14.69 -10.67 17.21
C THR A 120 15.61 -11.85 17.55
N LEU A 121 15.97 -12.02 18.83
CA LEU A 121 16.82 -13.08 19.33
C LEU A 121 16.04 -14.40 19.52
N ASP A 122 14.73 -14.33 19.81
CA ASP A 122 13.96 -15.52 20.20
C ASP A 122 12.91 -15.99 19.19
N ASP A 123 12.60 -15.20 18.16
CA ASP A 123 11.63 -15.58 17.10
C ASP A 123 12.37 -15.84 15.78
N PRO A 124 12.49 -17.10 15.32
CA PRO A 124 13.42 -17.43 14.25
C PRO A 124 12.88 -16.95 12.90
N LEU A 125 13.72 -16.23 12.14
CA LEU A 125 13.45 -15.79 10.75
C LEU A 125 12.91 -16.92 9.84
N SER A 126 13.15 -18.19 10.19
CA SER A 126 12.61 -19.37 9.52
C SER A 126 11.08 -19.45 9.59
N ASP A 127 10.45 -19.14 10.73
CA ASP A 127 9.01 -19.26 10.87
C ASP A 127 8.30 -18.21 10.02
N ARG A 128 8.89 -17.01 9.95
CA ARG A 128 8.45 -15.94 9.08
C ARG A 128 8.67 -16.27 7.61
N TYR A 129 9.82 -16.84 7.27
CA TYR A 129 10.07 -17.37 5.93
C TYR A 129 9.03 -18.39 5.51
N ASN A 130 8.65 -19.32 6.38
CA ASN A 130 7.61 -20.31 6.08
C ASN A 130 6.25 -19.65 5.80
N LYS A 131 5.94 -18.52 6.44
CA LYS A 131 4.72 -17.74 6.18
C LYS A 131 4.70 -17.10 4.78
N LEU A 132 5.84 -16.89 4.11
CA LEU A 132 5.84 -16.40 2.72
C LEU A 132 5.14 -17.37 1.75
N GLY A 133 5.10 -18.66 2.09
CA GLY A 133 4.50 -19.68 1.22
C GLY A 133 5.24 -19.93 -0.09
N CYS A 134 6.49 -19.47 -0.22
CA CYS A 134 7.32 -19.66 -1.41
C CYS A 134 8.78 -19.98 -1.04
N SER A 135 9.54 -20.48 -2.02
CA SER A 135 10.98 -20.72 -1.89
C SER A 135 11.77 -19.58 -2.52
N VAL A 136 12.72 -19.03 -1.78
CA VAL A 136 13.64 -17.98 -2.24
C VAL A 136 15.07 -18.49 -2.13
N SER A 137 15.78 -18.52 -3.25
CA SER A 137 17.19 -18.86 -3.34
C SER A 137 17.97 -17.73 -4.00
N ALA A 138 19.19 -17.47 -3.51
CA ALA A 138 20.10 -16.55 -4.19
C ALA A 138 20.57 -17.16 -5.51
N LEU A 139 20.58 -16.35 -6.56
CA LEU A 139 21.09 -16.75 -7.87
C LEU A 139 22.61 -16.58 -7.90
N ASP A 140 23.30 -17.53 -8.52
CA ASP A 140 24.76 -17.47 -8.69
C ASP A 140 25.10 -16.43 -9.77
N GLU A 141 26.06 -15.54 -9.50
CA GLU A 141 26.48 -14.48 -10.42
C GLU A 141 27.11 -15.04 -11.70
N ASP A 142 27.67 -16.26 -11.62
CA ASP A 142 28.25 -16.95 -12.76
C ASP A 142 27.21 -17.74 -13.59
N SER A 143 25.93 -17.75 -13.17
CA SER A 143 24.88 -18.51 -13.88
C SER A 143 24.41 -17.82 -15.17
N ASP A 144 23.97 -18.62 -16.14
CA ASP A 144 23.36 -18.12 -17.38
C ASP A 144 22.11 -17.26 -17.09
N ASP A 145 21.31 -17.67 -16.11
CA ASP A 145 20.10 -16.94 -15.68
C ASP A 145 20.45 -15.55 -15.14
N TYR A 146 21.51 -15.43 -14.32
CA TYR A 146 21.96 -14.13 -13.80
C TYR A 146 22.41 -13.22 -14.94
N ASN A 147 23.23 -13.74 -15.84
CA ASN A 147 23.72 -13.01 -17.01
C ASN A 147 22.58 -12.55 -17.92
N MET A 148 21.56 -13.39 -18.11
CA MET A 148 20.35 -13.04 -18.86
C MET A 148 19.60 -11.89 -18.19
N ILE A 149 19.39 -11.93 -16.88
CA ILE A 149 18.71 -10.86 -16.12
C ILE A 149 19.50 -9.54 -16.21
N VAL A 150 20.82 -9.58 -15.99
CA VAL A 150 21.68 -8.39 -16.07
C VAL A 150 21.64 -7.77 -17.46
N LYS A 151 21.71 -8.59 -18.50
CA LYS A 151 21.59 -8.12 -19.88
C LYS A 151 20.23 -7.46 -20.12
N TYR A 152 19.14 -8.11 -19.69
CA TYR A 152 17.80 -7.57 -19.84
C TYR A 152 17.66 -6.19 -19.17
N LEU A 153 18.13 -6.06 -17.93
CA LEU A 153 18.09 -4.79 -17.19
C LEU A 153 18.90 -3.71 -17.91
N ARG A 154 20.10 -4.01 -18.40
CA ARG A 154 20.94 -3.06 -19.13
C ARG A 154 20.30 -2.57 -20.43
N ASP A 155 19.55 -3.43 -21.11
CA ASP A 155 18.99 -3.12 -22.42
C ASP A 155 17.64 -2.38 -22.32
N ASN A 156 17.00 -2.34 -21.13
CA ASN A 156 15.63 -1.83 -20.95
C ASN A 156 15.44 -0.83 -19.79
N LEU A 157 16.48 -0.51 -19.01
CA LEU A 157 16.50 0.58 -18.02
C LEU A 157 17.57 1.60 -18.41
#